data_AF-A0A954JQQ8-F1
#
_entry.id   AF-A0A954JQQ8-F1
#
_cell.length_a   1.000
_cell.length_b   1.000
_cell.length_c   1.000
_cell.angle_alpha   90.00
_cell.angle_beta   90.00
_cell.angle_gamma   90.00
#
_symmetry.space_group_name_H-M   'P 1'
#
loop_
_entity.id
_entity.type
_entity.pdbx_description
1 polymer ?
#
loop_
_entity_poly.entity_id
_entity_poly.type
_entity_poly.pdbx_seq_one_letter_code
_entity_poly.pdbx_strand_id
1 'polypeptide(L)'
;MELDDSSDSGGRLAFWLWSAALIALKFVFAVAIADVFFYGEELSKGSVAKAMIDGIPIDFHLLAYHYYEGGGFFISGLKALAFQVIGENFLAHRLVGILTCWAVFWSFWRLVDFHFGRRAAHLAALAFLFGPSGFQRYCTLSLGIHF
;
A
#
# COMPACT_ATOMS: atom_id res chain seq x y z
N MET A 1 27.57 -30.26 -10.74
CA MET A 1 27.17 -28.84 -10.62
C MET A 1 26.00 -28.82 -9.66
N GLU A 2 26.30 -28.88 -8.37
CA GLU A 2 25.29 -28.74 -7.31
C GLU A 2 24.84 -27.29 -7.29
N LEU A 3 23.55 -27.07 -7.47
CA LEU A 3 22.93 -25.76 -7.32
C LEU A 3 22.88 -25.47 -5.82
N ASP A 4 23.66 -24.46 -5.42
CA ASP A 4 23.74 -23.95 -4.06
C ASP A 4 22.40 -23.28 -3.65
N ASP A 5 21.49 -24.11 -3.15
CA ASP A 5 20.15 -23.75 -2.64
C ASP A 5 20.23 -22.82 -1.40
N SER A 6 21.41 -22.70 -0.78
CA SER A 6 21.62 -21.88 0.40
C SER A 6 21.57 -20.37 0.10
N SER A 7 21.98 -19.95 -1.10
CA SER A 7 22.03 -18.53 -1.50
C SER A 7 20.65 -17.89 -1.69
N ASP A 8 19.64 -18.68 -2.08
CA ASP A 8 18.29 -18.19 -2.34
C ASP A 8 17.44 -18.08 -1.05
N SER A 9 17.75 -18.90 -0.03
CA SER A 9 17.09 -18.84 1.28
C SER A 9 17.35 -17.52 2.01
N GLY A 10 18.60 -17.02 1.96
CA GLY A 10 19.00 -15.76 2.58
C GLY A 10 18.36 -14.54 1.91
N GLY A 11 18.20 -14.58 0.59
CA GLY A 11 17.54 -13.53 -0.18
C GLY A 11 16.04 -13.43 0.12
N ARG A 12 15.37 -14.58 0.23
CA ARG A 12 13.95 -14.64 0.63
C ARG A 12 13.74 -14.14 2.05
N LEU A 13 14.58 -14.57 3.00
CA LEU A 13 14.50 -14.09 4.38
C LEU A 13 14.69 -12.57 4.46
N ALA A 14 15.70 -12.03 3.77
CA ALA A 14 15.96 -10.59 3.72
C ALA A 14 14.73 -9.81 3.23
N PHE A 15 14.13 -10.22 2.11
CA PHE A 15 12.92 -9.58 1.58
C PHE A 15 11.78 -9.58 2.61
N TRP A 16 11.55 -10.70 3.29
CA TRP A 16 10.50 -10.80 4.30
C TRP A 16 10.78 -9.94 5.53
N LEU A 17 12.03 -9.84 5.96
CA LEU A 17 12.42 -8.95 7.06
C LEU A 17 12.14 -7.47 6.71
N TRP A 18 12.47 -7.04 5.49
CA TRP A 18 12.17 -5.67 5.06
C TRP A 18 10.67 -5.43 4.87
N SER A 19 9.94 -6.42 4.38
CA SER A 19 8.48 -6.36 4.30
C SER A 19 7.85 -6.22 5.68
N ALA A 20 8.31 -7.02 6.64
CA ALA A 20 7.84 -6.96 8.03
C ALA A 20 8.17 -5.61 8.66
N ALA A 21 9.39 -5.08 8.44
CA ALA A 21 9.77 -3.75 8.91
C ALA A 21 8.89 -2.64 8.32
N LEU A 22 8.59 -2.70 7.02
CA LEU A 22 7.69 -1.75 6.36
C LEU A 22 6.29 -1.81 6.97
N ILE A 23 5.71 -3.00 7.06
CA ILE A 23 4.34 -3.20 7.59
C ILE A 23 4.28 -2.74 9.05
N ALA A 24 5.24 -3.12 9.88
CA ALA A 24 5.30 -2.72 11.27
C ALA A 24 5.40 -1.20 11.41
N LEU A 25 6.28 -0.56 10.64
CA LEU A 25 6.43 0.89 10.65
C LEU A 25 5.13 1.61 10.25
N LYS A 26 4.47 1.17 9.18
CA LYS A 26 3.18 1.75 8.75
C LYS A 26 2.06 1.50 9.74
N PHE A 27 2.01 0.32 10.34
CA PHE A 27 1.03 -0.02 11.37
C PHE A 27 1.22 0.84 12.62
N VAL A 28 2.46 1.05 13.06
CA VAL A 28 2.78 1.97 14.15
C VAL A 28 2.27 3.38 13.84
N PHE A 29 2.48 3.91 12.63
CA PHE A 29 1.94 5.22 12.26
C PHE A 29 0.41 5.26 12.26
N ALA A 30 -0.24 4.21 11.73
CA ALA A 30 -1.69 4.11 11.72
C ALA A 30 -2.29 4.10 13.13
N VAL A 31 -1.67 3.34 14.05
CA VAL A 31 -2.13 3.24 15.46
C VAL A 31 -1.75 4.48 16.28
N ALA A 32 -0.60 5.10 15.99
CA ALA A 32 -0.15 6.31 16.67
C ALA A 32 -0.90 7.57 16.23
N ILE A 33 -1.82 7.46 15.26
CA ILE A 33 -2.59 8.59 14.73
C ILE A 33 -1.64 9.67 14.15
N ALA A 34 -0.47 9.25 13.66
CA ALA A 34 0.54 10.13 13.10
C ALA A 34 0.29 10.46 11.61
N ASP A 35 -0.87 10.05 11.09
CA ASP A 35 -1.28 10.25 9.71
C ASP A 35 -2.36 11.35 9.63
N VAL A 36 -2.64 11.85 8.43
CA VAL A 36 -3.77 12.72 8.15
C VAL A 36 -5.02 11.86 8.01
N PHE A 37 -6.07 12.21 8.74
CA PHE A 37 -7.35 11.51 8.77
C PHE A 37 -8.35 12.22 7.89
N PHE A 38 -9.20 11.45 7.20
CA PHE A 38 -10.34 11.98 6.45
C PHE A 38 -9.98 13.06 5.42
N TYR A 39 -8.74 13.02 4.93
CA TYR A 39 -8.19 14.05 4.06
C TYR A 39 -7.96 13.50 2.65
N GLY A 40 -8.14 14.38 1.67
CA GLY A 40 -8.01 14.04 0.26
C GLY A 40 -9.03 13.00 -0.19
N GLU A 41 -8.57 11.95 -0.85
CA GLU A 41 -9.45 10.97 -1.50
C GLU A 41 -9.89 9.82 -0.59
N GLU A 42 -9.37 9.74 0.64
CA GLU A 42 -9.61 8.58 1.51
C GLU A 42 -11.10 8.28 1.70
N LEU A 43 -11.86 9.32 2.09
CA LEU A 43 -13.32 9.24 2.27
C LEU A 43 -14.04 9.05 0.95
N SER A 44 -13.62 9.76 -0.11
CA SER A 44 -14.23 9.63 -1.44
C SER A 44 -14.20 8.17 -1.91
N LYS A 45 -13.01 7.53 -1.91
CA LYS A 45 -12.88 6.12 -2.29
C LYS A 45 -13.61 5.17 -1.35
N GLY A 46 -13.72 5.53 -0.05
CA GLY A 46 -14.49 4.79 0.95
C GLY A 46 -16.00 4.83 0.71
N SER A 47 -16.53 5.99 0.36
CA SER A 47 -17.94 6.16 0.01
C SER A 47 -18.31 5.39 -1.24
N VAL A 48 -17.43 5.36 -2.25
CA VAL A 48 -17.63 4.51 -3.44
C VAL A 48 -17.62 3.03 -3.03
N ALA A 49 -16.68 2.59 -2.20
CA ALA A 49 -16.66 1.22 -1.70
C ALA A 49 -17.96 0.85 -0.96
N LYS A 50 -18.49 1.76 -0.13
CA LYS A 50 -19.76 1.57 0.56
C LYS A 50 -20.94 1.51 -0.41
N ALA A 51 -21.00 2.41 -1.39
CA ALA A 51 -21.99 2.41 -2.46
C ALA A 51 -22.02 1.08 -3.24
N MET A 52 -20.85 0.47 -3.51
CA MET A 52 -20.76 -0.84 -4.15
C MET A 52 -21.37 -1.94 -3.28
N ILE A 53 -21.09 -1.94 -1.98
CA ILE A 53 -21.60 -2.94 -1.03
C ILE A 53 -23.11 -2.79 -0.87
N ASP A 54 -23.60 -1.56 -0.76
CA ASP A 54 -25.02 -1.26 -0.57
C ASP A 54 -25.84 -1.43 -1.85
N GLY A 55 -25.19 -1.59 -3.00
CA GLY A 55 -25.85 -1.81 -4.28
C GLY A 55 -26.74 -0.65 -4.70
N ILE A 56 -26.30 0.59 -4.44
CA ILE A 56 -27.10 1.77 -4.80
C ILE A 56 -27.35 1.80 -6.31
N PRO A 57 -28.52 2.27 -6.77
CA PRO A 57 -28.92 2.25 -8.18
C PRO A 57 -28.24 3.37 -8.98
N ILE A 58 -26.92 3.45 -8.89
CA ILE A 58 -26.07 4.37 -9.64
C ILE A 58 -25.09 3.51 -10.42
N ASP A 59 -25.02 3.73 -11.73
CA ASP A 59 -24.05 3.01 -12.56
C ASP A 59 -22.65 3.22 -12.02
N PHE A 60 -21.87 2.15 -12.03
CA PHE A 60 -20.57 2.14 -11.36
C PHE A 60 -19.68 3.30 -11.82
N HIS A 61 -19.65 3.61 -13.13
CA HIS A 61 -18.88 4.69 -13.77
C HIS A 61 -19.28 6.12 -13.36
N LEU A 62 -20.40 6.27 -12.65
CA LEU A 62 -20.92 7.55 -12.15
C LEU A 62 -20.68 7.76 -10.65
N LEU A 63 -20.14 6.74 -9.96
CA LEU A 63 -19.77 6.87 -8.55
C LEU A 63 -18.60 7.85 -8.39
N ALA A 64 -18.43 8.40 -7.17
CA ALA A 64 -17.50 9.48 -6.85
C ALA A 64 -16.00 9.11 -6.97
N TYR A 65 -15.53 8.88 -8.18
CA TYR A 65 -14.13 8.90 -8.57
C TYR A 65 -13.99 9.82 -9.78
N HIS A 66 -12.88 10.53 -9.94
CA HIS A 66 -12.71 11.29 -11.16
C HIS A 66 -12.62 10.30 -12.34
N TYR A 67 -13.33 10.57 -13.43
CA TYR A 67 -13.47 9.59 -14.53
C TYR A 67 -12.13 9.19 -15.18
N TYR A 68 -11.09 10.02 -15.00
CA TYR A 68 -9.73 9.77 -15.46
C TYR A 68 -8.87 8.98 -14.45
N GLU A 69 -9.37 8.72 -13.25
CA GLU A 69 -8.65 8.01 -12.17
C GLU A 69 -8.94 6.52 -12.17
N GLY A 70 -8.35 5.79 -13.13
CA GLY A 70 -8.36 4.33 -13.10
C GLY A 70 -7.83 3.73 -11.78
N GLY A 71 -6.93 4.45 -11.10
CA GLY A 71 -6.47 4.07 -9.75
C GLY A 71 -7.57 4.15 -8.69
N GLY A 72 -8.47 5.14 -8.78
CA GLY A 72 -9.58 5.31 -7.86
C GLY A 72 -10.57 4.14 -7.91
N PHE A 73 -10.89 3.69 -9.12
CA PHE A 73 -11.67 2.47 -9.36
C PHE A 73 -11.08 1.28 -8.58
N PHE A 74 -9.78 1.03 -8.77
CA PHE A 74 -9.11 -0.13 -8.19
C PHE A 74 -9.05 -0.05 -6.66
N ILE A 75 -8.67 1.10 -6.12
CA ILE A 75 -8.58 1.32 -4.66
C ILE A 75 -9.94 1.20 -3.99
N SER A 76 -11.02 1.73 -4.59
CA SER A 76 -12.37 1.57 -4.04
C SER A 76 -12.83 0.11 -4.03
N GLY A 77 -12.50 -0.68 -5.06
CA GLY A 77 -12.76 -2.12 -5.05
C GLY A 77 -12.03 -2.87 -3.94
N LEU A 78 -10.73 -2.57 -3.74
CA LEU A 78 -9.95 -3.13 -2.63
C LEU A 78 -10.53 -2.72 -1.26
N LYS A 79 -11.01 -1.48 -1.12
CA LYS A 79 -11.69 -1.00 0.09
C LYS A 79 -13.00 -1.74 0.32
N ALA A 80 -13.79 -2.01 -0.72
CA ALA A 80 -15.03 -2.77 -0.58
C ALA A 80 -14.77 -4.19 -0.05
N LEU A 81 -13.74 -4.86 -0.58
CA LEU A 81 -13.30 -6.16 -0.06
C LEU A 81 -12.83 -6.06 1.39
N ALA A 82 -12.02 -5.06 1.73
CA ALA A 82 -11.56 -4.87 3.11
C ALA A 82 -12.73 -4.63 4.08
N PHE A 83 -13.71 -3.81 3.69
CA PHE A 83 -14.93 -3.56 4.46
C PHE A 83 -15.72 -4.84 4.73
N GLN A 84 -15.81 -5.75 3.77
CA GLN A 84 -16.50 -7.03 3.96
C GLN A 84 -15.75 -7.99 4.90
N VAL A 85 -14.41 -7.95 4.91
CA VAL A 85 -13.58 -8.90 5.69
C VAL A 85 -13.41 -8.48 7.14
N ILE A 86 -13.21 -7.18 7.40
CA ILE A 86 -12.87 -6.66 8.74
C ILE A 86 -13.79 -5.52 9.20
N GLY A 87 -14.82 -5.21 8.44
CA GLY A 87 -15.82 -4.19 8.75
C GLY A 87 -15.51 -2.81 8.17
N GLU A 88 -16.54 -1.97 8.11
CA GLU A 88 -16.51 -0.58 7.64
C GLU A 88 -15.90 0.34 8.69
N ASN A 89 -14.59 0.24 8.87
CA ASN A 89 -13.87 1.00 9.87
C ASN A 89 -12.58 1.61 9.32
N PHE A 90 -11.96 2.46 10.14
CA PHE A 90 -10.72 3.13 9.81
C PHE A 90 -9.57 2.17 9.48
N LEU A 91 -9.49 1.03 10.18
CA LEU A 91 -8.44 0.05 9.97
C LEU A 91 -8.50 -0.54 8.55
N ALA A 92 -9.70 -0.73 8.00
CA ALA A 92 -9.88 -1.21 6.63
C ALA A 92 -9.29 -0.25 5.58
N HIS A 93 -9.44 1.05 5.77
CA HIS A 93 -8.80 2.03 4.89
C HIS A 93 -7.28 1.94 4.92
N ARG A 94 -6.70 1.84 6.13
CA ARG A 94 -5.26 1.79 6.31
C ARG A 94 -4.65 0.51 5.77
N LEU A 95 -5.33 -0.62 5.91
CA LEU A 95 -4.84 -1.89 5.36
C LEU A 95 -4.74 -1.87 3.84
N VAL A 96 -5.69 -1.24 3.14
CA VAL A 96 -5.58 -1.07 1.68
C VAL A 96 -4.39 -0.19 1.31
N GLY A 97 -4.15 0.89 2.06
CA GLY A 97 -2.97 1.74 1.88
C GLY A 97 -1.66 1.00 2.13
N ILE A 98 -1.58 0.23 3.23
CA ILE A 98 -0.41 -0.58 3.60
C ILE A 98 -0.15 -1.65 2.53
N LEU A 99 -1.19 -2.34 2.06
CA LEU A 99 -1.08 -3.36 1.03
C LEU A 99 -0.55 -2.77 -0.28
N THR A 100 -1.08 -1.61 -0.69
CA THR A 100 -0.64 -0.93 -1.92
C THR A 100 0.82 -0.48 -1.79
N CYS A 101 1.20 0.10 -0.64
CA CYS A 101 2.57 0.49 -0.34
C CYS A 101 3.52 -0.72 -0.37
N TRP A 102 3.10 -1.85 0.22
CA TRP A 102 3.86 -3.10 0.19
C TRP A 102 4.03 -3.64 -1.23
N ALA A 103 2.99 -3.59 -2.08
CA ALA A 103 3.08 -4.05 -3.47
C ALA A 103 4.08 -3.21 -4.29
N VAL A 104 4.11 -1.89 -4.08
CA VAL A 104 5.12 -1.00 -4.67
C VAL A 104 6.51 -1.35 -4.17
N PHE A 105 6.68 -1.51 -2.85
CA PHE A 105 7.95 -1.90 -2.25
C PHE A 105 8.45 -3.24 -2.79
N TRP A 106 7.57 -4.26 -2.89
CA TRP A 106 7.92 -5.58 -3.42
C TRP A 106 8.43 -5.48 -4.86
N SER A 107 7.71 -4.75 -5.71
CA SER A 107 8.10 -4.55 -7.11
C SER A 107 9.44 -3.82 -7.21
N PHE A 108 9.62 -2.76 -6.41
CA PHE A 108 10.85 -1.98 -6.36
C PHE A 108 12.04 -2.80 -5.87
N TRP A 109 11.88 -3.53 -4.76
CA TRP A 109 12.91 -4.42 -4.22
C TRP A 109 13.34 -5.47 -5.25
N ARG A 110 12.37 -6.13 -5.89
CA ARG A 110 12.64 -7.17 -6.91
C ARG A 110 13.42 -6.60 -8.09
N LEU A 111 13.04 -5.41 -8.56
CA LEU A 111 13.73 -4.75 -9.66
C LEU A 111 15.18 -4.39 -9.28
N VAL A 112 15.39 -3.83 -8.08
CA VAL A 112 16.74 -3.46 -7.63
C VAL A 112 17.60 -4.68 -7.38
N ASP A 113 17.07 -5.71 -6.74
CA ASP A 113 17.78 -6.96 -6.48
C ASP A 113 18.18 -7.66 -7.77
N PHE A 114 17.28 -7.69 -8.77
CA PHE A 114 17.54 -8.30 -10.06
C PHE A 114 18.61 -7.56 -10.87
N HIS A 115 18.60 -6.22 -10.88
CA HIS A 115 19.52 -5.44 -11.72
C HIS A 115 20.82 -5.02 -11.03
N PHE A 116 20.81 -4.81 -9.72
CA PHE A 116 21.93 -4.24 -8.96
C PHE A 116 22.40 -5.13 -7.80
N GLY A 117 21.72 -6.26 -7.58
CA GLY A 117 22.07 -7.25 -6.57
C GLY A 117 21.60 -6.91 -5.15
N ARG A 118 21.76 -7.90 -4.26
CA ARG A 118 21.21 -7.89 -2.90
C ARG A 118 21.63 -6.70 -2.05
N ARG A 119 22.90 -6.29 -2.13
CA ARG A 119 23.44 -5.18 -1.34
C ARG A 119 22.77 -3.85 -1.70
N ALA A 120 22.57 -3.61 -3.00
CA ALA A 120 21.85 -2.43 -3.48
C ALA A 120 20.38 -2.48 -3.05
N ALA A 121 19.74 -3.65 -3.08
CA ALA A 121 18.36 -3.82 -2.63
C ALA A 121 18.19 -3.44 -1.14
N HIS A 122 19.13 -3.83 -0.27
CA HIS A 122 19.13 -3.41 1.14
C HIS A 122 19.18 -1.89 1.31
N LEU A 123 20.08 -1.22 0.59
CA LEU A 123 20.18 0.24 0.62
C LEU A 123 18.92 0.91 0.07
N ALA A 124 18.36 0.34 -1.00
CA ALA A 124 17.11 0.81 -1.60
C ALA A 124 15.92 0.65 -0.63
N ALA A 125 15.84 -0.44 0.14
CA ALA A 125 14.82 -0.58 1.18
C ALA A 125 14.98 0.43 2.31
N LEU A 126 16.20 0.63 2.80
CA LEU A 126 16.47 1.69 3.79
C LEU A 126 16.00 3.05 3.27
N ALA A 127 16.33 3.38 2.01
CA ALA A 127 15.89 4.61 1.37
C ALA A 127 14.37 4.67 1.17
N PHE A 128 13.71 3.56 0.86
CA PHE A 128 12.26 3.51 0.71
C PHE A 128 11.52 3.71 2.04
N LEU A 129 12.01 3.07 3.11
CA LEU A 129 11.37 3.12 4.43
C LEU A 129 11.64 4.44 5.16
N PHE A 130 12.86 4.97 5.05
CA PHE A 130 13.33 6.10 5.86
C PHE A 130 13.72 7.34 5.05
N GLY A 131 13.75 7.26 3.72
CA GLY A 131 14.11 8.40 2.87
C GLY A 131 13.07 9.51 3.02
N PRO A 132 13.46 10.77 3.26
CA PRO A 132 12.57 11.84 3.70
C PRO A 132 11.41 12.12 2.73
N SER A 133 11.65 12.09 1.43
CA SER A 133 10.61 12.32 0.41
C SER A 133 9.61 11.16 0.30
N GLY A 134 10.11 9.92 0.38
CA GLY A 134 9.28 8.71 0.42
C GLY A 134 8.51 8.58 1.73
N PHE A 135 9.16 8.92 2.85
CA PHE A 135 8.55 8.96 4.17
C PHE A 135 7.39 9.96 4.18
N GLN A 136 7.58 11.19 3.68
CA GLN A 136 6.50 12.18 3.64
C GLN A 136 5.32 11.77 2.73
N ARG A 137 5.59 11.20 1.55
CA ARG A 137 4.56 10.82 0.56
C ARG A 137 3.87 9.49 0.84
N TYR A 138 4.57 8.53 1.45
CA TYR A 138 4.01 7.19 1.71
C TYR A 138 3.62 6.97 3.17
N CYS A 139 4.09 7.78 4.14
CA CYS A 139 3.57 7.74 5.51
C CYS A 139 2.20 8.41 5.63
N THR A 140 1.79 9.18 4.62
CA THR A 140 0.38 9.55 4.46
C THR A 140 -0.33 8.42 3.71
N LEU A 141 -0.91 7.46 4.45
CA LEU A 141 -1.38 6.17 3.91
C LEU A 141 -2.54 6.27 2.90
N SER A 142 -3.07 7.45 2.61
CA SER A 142 -4.09 7.66 1.59
C SER A 142 -4.31 9.14 1.31
N LEU A 143 -3.28 9.93 0.96
CA LEU A 143 -3.56 11.34 0.63
C LEU A 143 -4.40 11.43 -0.66
N GLY A 144 -4.06 10.67 -1.71
CA GLY A 144 -4.79 10.69 -3.00
C GLY A 144 -4.75 12.03 -3.74
N ILE A 145 -4.30 13.11 -3.11
CA ILE A 145 -4.17 14.43 -3.70
C ILE A 145 -2.82 14.54 -4.36
N HIS A 146 -2.82 14.92 -5.63
CA HIS A 146 -1.62 15.33 -6.37
C HIS A 146 -0.82 16.37 -5.55
N PHE A 147 0.39 15.99 -5.12
CA PHE A 147 1.45 16.90 -4.67
C PHE A 147 2.81 16.52 -5.30
#